data_AF-A0A166IHN6-F1
#
_entry.id   AF-A0A166IHN6-F1
#
_cell.length_a   1.000
_cell.length_b   1.000
_cell.length_c   1.000
_cell.angle_alpha   90.00
_cell.angle_beta   90.00
_cell.angle_gamma   90.00
#
_symmetry.space_group_name_H-M   'P 1'
#
loop_
_entity.id
_entity.type
_entity.pdbx_description
1 polymer ?
#
loop_
_entity_poly.entity_id
_entity_poly.type
_entity_poly.pdbx_seq_one_letter_code
_entity_poly.pdbx_strand_id
1 'polypeptide(L)'
;MLNITARSTLKNAARLRAISAQPTIAKRTIITLKDHKYTAHAKATGGGRNGEVSSDGPAGLNLHLSSPKALGGKEDGQNPEQLFAMGYSSCFLGALHMMAKKTGKEDLAKNAVIHARVHLGEAEKIGGFGIAVDISVEGVEDDALIQAAHENCPYSRALSQGAVVNVSKA
;
A
#
# COMPACT_ATOMS: atom_id res chain seq x y z
N MET A 1 3.52 -76.43 15.51
CA MET A 1 2.55 -75.55 16.21
C MET A 1 2.93 -74.11 15.86
N LEU A 2 2.46 -73.57 14.72
CA LEU A 2 1.22 -72.77 14.60
C LEU A 2 1.16 -71.63 15.60
N ASN A 3 1.37 -70.38 15.15
CA ASN A 3 0.35 -69.30 15.12
C ASN A 3 0.97 -67.93 14.78
N ILE A 4 0.54 -67.23 13.71
CA ILE A 4 -0.53 -66.17 13.68
C ILE A 4 0.04 -64.86 14.27
N THR A 5 0.07 -63.66 13.65
CA THR A 5 -0.66 -63.07 12.51
C THR A 5 0.06 -61.79 12.08
N ALA A 6 -0.07 -61.46 10.79
CA ALA A 6 0.17 -60.13 10.25
C ALA A 6 -0.91 -59.11 10.66
N ARG A 7 -0.58 -57.83 10.44
CA ARG A 7 -1.41 -56.61 10.37
C ARG A 7 -1.62 -55.82 11.68
N SER A 8 -1.05 -54.61 11.68
CA SER A 8 -1.65 -53.44 12.31
C SER A 8 -1.37 -52.20 11.45
N THR A 9 -2.22 -51.98 10.45
CA THR A 9 -2.38 -50.69 9.77
C THR A 9 -3.35 -49.84 10.58
N LEU A 10 -2.84 -48.90 11.38
CA LEU A 10 -3.67 -47.86 12.00
C LEU A 10 -3.03 -46.49 11.80
N LYS A 11 -3.40 -45.89 10.67
CA LYS A 11 -4.00 -44.55 10.58
C LYS A 11 -3.47 -43.51 11.58
N ASN A 12 -2.34 -42.87 11.26
CA ASN A 12 -2.10 -41.53 11.77
C ASN A 12 -2.87 -40.53 10.90
N ALA A 13 -4.13 -40.31 11.27
CA ALA A 13 -4.93 -39.24 10.74
C ALA A 13 -4.25 -37.91 11.06
N ALA A 14 -3.89 -37.18 10.00
CA ALA A 14 -3.41 -35.82 10.05
C ALA A 14 -4.36 -34.98 10.94
N ARG A 15 -3.84 -34.54 12.08
CA ARG A 15 -4.52 -33.58 12.94
C ARG A 15 -4.36 -32.21 12.28
N LEU A 16 -5.17 -31.94 11.27
CA LEU A 16 -5.39 -30.60 10.74
C LEU A 16 -5.91 -29.75 11.91
N ARG A 17 -5.00 -28.99 12.53
CA ARG A 17 -5.40 -27.89 13.41
C ARG A 17 -6.22 -26.95 12.54
N ALA A 18 -7.53 -26.90 12.77
CA ALA A 18 -8.36 -25.82 12.28
C ALA A 18 -7.70 -24.51 12.76
N ILE A 19 -7.17 -23.74 11.81
CA ILE A 19 -6.75 -22.38 12.05
C ILE A 19 -8.03 -21.65 12.46
N SER A 20 -8.09 -21.28 13.73
CA SER A 20 -9.12 -20.40 14.28
C SER A 20 -9.03 -19.07 13.53
N ALA A 21 -9.78 -18.92 12.44
CA ALA A 21 -10.02 -17.64 11.82
C ALA A 21 -10.74 -16.77 12.85
N GLN A 22 -10.00 -15.87 13.49
CA GLN A 22 -10.61 -14.86 14.34
C GLN A 22 -11.58 -14.05 13.48
N PRO A 23 -12.78 -13.69 14.00
CA PRO A 23 -13.74 -12.91 13.26
C PRO A 23 -13.16 -11.51 13.07
N THR A 24 -12.62 -11.23 11.88
CA THR A 24 -12.24 -9.87 11.52
C THR A 24 -13.55 -9.11 11.26
N ILE A 25 -13.89 -8.20 12.16
CA ILE A 25 -14.93 -7.20 11.89
C ILE A 25 -14.33 -6.24 10.88
N ALA A 26 -14.41 -6.59 9.59
CA ALA A 26 -13.99 -5.69 8.52
C ALA A 26 -14.93 -4.48 8.53
N LYS A 27 -14.40 -3.30 8.88
CA LYS A 27 -15.08 -2.03 8.61
C LYS A 27 -15.27 -1.93 7.10
N ARG A 28 -16.50 -2.09 6.62
CA ARG A 28 -16.84 -1.94 5.20
C ARG A 28 -16.73 -0.45 4.84
N THR A 29 -15.70 -0.07 4.09
CA THR A 29 -15.65 1.23 3.40
C THR A 29 -16.25 1.09 1.99
N ILE A 30 -16.52 2.21 1.32
CA ILE A 30 -17.02 2.21 -0.08
C ILE A 30 -16.02 1.51 -1.02
N ILE A 31 -14.72 1.50 -0.68
CA ILE A 31 -13.64 0.82 -1.41
C ILE A 31 -13.27 -0.49 -0.72
N THR A 32 -14.27 -1.32 -0.39
CA THR A 32 -14.00 -2.70 0.02
C THR A 32 -13.73 -3.55 -1.22
N LEU A 33 -12.58 -4.22 -1.27
CA LEU A 33 -12.24 -5.10 -2.39
C LEU A 33 -13.12 -6.36 -2.38
N LYS A 34 -13.75 -6.67 -3.52
CA LYS A 34 -14.41 -7.97 -3.74
C LYS A 34 -13.39 -9.09 -3.96
N ASP A 35 -12.31 -8.77 -4.66
CA ASP A 35 -11.18 -9.64 -5.00
C ASP A 35 -9.93 -8.74 -5.17
N HIS A 36 -8.71 -9.32 -5.14
CA HIS A 36 -7.46 -8.61 -5.39
C HIS A 36 -6.72 -9.24 -6.58
N LYS A 37 -6.07 -8.40 -7.40
CA LYS A 37 -5.27 -8.86 -8.54
C LYS A 37 -3.78 -8.97 -8.23
N TYR A 38 -3.34 -8.29 -7.20
CA TYR A 38 -1.95 -8.22 -6.80
C TYR A 38 -1.85 -7.86 -5.31
N THR A 39 -0.83 -8.40 -4.66
CA THR A 39 -0.46 -8.10 -3.27
C THR A 39 1.03 -7.79 -3.24
N ALA A 40 1.39 -6.60 -2.77
CA ALA A 40 2.77 -6.26 -2.44
C ALA A 40 3.03 -6.61 -0.97
N HIS A 41 4.22 -7.12 -0.66
CA HIS A 41 4.66 -7.29 0.72
C HIS A 41 5.84 -6.38 1.03
N ALA A 42 5.84 -5.82 2.23
CA ALA A 42 6.93 -5.06 2.78
C ALA A 42 7.04 -5.33 4.28
N LYS A 43 8.25 -5.16 4.82
CA LYS A 43 8.56 -5.37 6.23
C LYS A 43 9.37 -4.20 6.75
N ALA A 44 8.96 -3.63 7.87
CA ALA A 44 9.77 -2.68 8.64
C ALA A 44 10.35 -3.36 9.89
N THR A 45 11.59 -3.07 10.24
CA THR A 45 12.27 -3.57 11.45
C THR A 45 13.04 -2.45 12.16
N GLY A 46 13.49 -2.71 13.39
CA GLY A 46 14.20 -1.72 14.19
C GLY A 46 13.27 -0.68 14.82
N GLY A 47 13.68 0.59 14.85
CA GLY A 47 12.95 1.68 15.49
C GLY A 47 11.77 2.25 14.68
N GLY A 48 11.24 1.50 13.71
CA GLY A 48 10.15 1.94 12.84
C GLY A 48 10.57 3.08 11.91
N ARG A 49 10.29 4.33 12.29
CA ARG A 49 10.74 5.53 11.54
C ARG A 49 12.25 5.76 11.59
N ASN A 50 12.97 5.02 12.44
CA ASN A 50 14.43 5.00 12.54
C ASN A 50 14.91 3.54 12.49
N GLY A 51 14.95 2.95 11.31
CA GLY A 51 15.10 1.51 11.14
C GLY A 51 15.27 1.12 9.68
N GLU A 52 14.84 -0.08 9.31
CA GLU A 52 14.97 -0.58 7.93
C GLU A 52 13.59 -0.94 7.39
N VAL A 53 13.37 -0.68 6.10
CA VAL A 53 12.22 -1.20 5.36
C VAL A 53 12.69 -2.02 4.17
N SER A 54 12.06 -3.18 3.97
CA SER A 54 12.32 -4.05 2.82
C SER A 54 11.04 -4.45 2.10
N SER A 55 11.12 -4.71 0.79
CA SER A 55 10.09 -5.38 -0.01
C SER A 55 10.65 -6.63 -0.67
N ASP A 56 9.80 -7.63 -0.86
CA ASP A 56 10.15 -8.95 -1.43
C ASP A 56 9.75 -9.09 -2.91
N GLY A 57 9.52 -7.97 -3.59
CA GLY A 57 9.27 -7.96 -5.03
C GLY A 57 10.44 -8.55 -5.83
N PRO A 58 10.25 -8.88 -7.13
CA PRO A 58 11.28 -9.56 -7.93
C PRO A 58 12.65 -8.88 -7.96
N ALA A 59 12.68 -7.55 -7.89
CA ALA A 59 13.92 -6.77 -7.83
C ALA A 59 14.39 -6.45 -6.40
N GLY A 60 13.52 -6.66 -5.40
CA GLY A 60 13.71 -6.22 -4.02
C GLY A 60 13.79 -4.70 -3.88
N LEU A 61 13.57 -4.21 -2.66
CA LEU A 61 13.90 -2.84 -2.25
C LEU A 61 14.28 -2.88 -0.79
N ASN A 62 15.41 -2.32 -0.40
CA ASN A 62 15.86 -2.22 1.00
C ASN A 62 16.31 -0.78 1.27
N LEU A 63 15.77 -0.14 2.31
CA LEU A 63 16.03 1.26 2.61
C LEU A 63 16.19 1.48 4.12
N HIS A 64 17.26 2.19 4.50
CA HIS A 64 17.43 2.78 5.82
C HIS A 64 16.44 3.95 5.98
N LEU A 65 15.67 3.93 7.07
CA LEU A 65 14.72 4.96 7.44
C LEU A 65 15.26 5.82 8.58
N SER A 66 15.04 7.12 8.44
CA SER A 66 15.40 8.13 9.43
C SER A 66 14.33 9.20 9.52
N SER A 67 13.98 9.59 10.74
CA SER A 67 13.02 10.68 10.93
C SER A 67 13.62 12.03 10.49
N PRO A 68 12.84 12.91 9.83
CA PRO A 68 13.30 14.26 9.49
C PRO A 68 13.70 15.09 10.71
N LYS A 69 14.57 16.08 10.52
CA LYS A 69 14.97 17.01 11.60
C LYS A 69 13.79 17.75 12.21
N ALA A 70 12.79 18.09 11.40
CA ALA A 70 11.55 18.73 11.84
C ALA A 70 10.77 17.90 12.87
N LEU A 71 11.01 16.59 12.94
CA LEU A 71 10.42 15.67 13.92
C LEU A 71 11.43 15.21 14.98
N GLY A 72 12.55 15.92 15.14
CA GLY A 72 13.62 15.59 16.09
C GLY A 72 14.52 14.43 15.67
N GLY A 73 14.48 14.01 14.40
CA GLY A 73 15.32 12.94 13.88
C GLY A 73 16.64 13.43 13.26
N LYS A 74 17.39 12.49 12.69
CA LYS A 74 18.72 12.75 12.08
C LYS A 74 18.65 13.12 10.61
N GLU A 75 17.59 12.72 9.90
CA GLU A 75 17.39 12.95 8.46
C GLU A 75 18.54 12.38 7.61
N ASP A 76 19.08 11.23 8.00
CA ASP A 76 20.19 10.52 7.35
C ASP A 76 19.74 9.27 6.56
N GLY A 77 18.45 9.20 6.24
CA GLY A 77 17.82 8.09 5.53
C GLY A 77 16.52 8.53 4.86
N GLN A 78 15.79 7.58 4.28
CA GLN A 78 14.45 7.83 3.73
C GLN A 78 13.42 7.96 4.85
N ASN A 79 12.21 8.40 4.54
CA ASN A 79 11.11 8.43 5.51
C ASN A 79 9.78 7.98 4.90
N PRO A 80 8.78 7.60 5.72
CA PRO A 80 7.49 7.15 5.22
C PRO A 80 6.78 8.15 4.31
N GLU A 81 6.97 9.46 4.53
CA GLU A 81 6.33 10.51 3.72
C GLU A 81 6.92 10.54 2.30
N GLN A 82 8.23 10.39 2.16
CA GLN A 82 8.91 10.24 0.86
C GLN A 82 8.45 8.98 0.13
N LEU A 83 8.34 7.85 0.84
CA LEU A 83 7.84 6.61 0.24
C LEU A 83 6.40 6.75 -0.24
N PHE A 84 5.56 7.43 0.54
CA PHE A 84 4.20 7.73 0.15
C PHE A 84 4.14 8.69 -1.05
N ALA A 85 5.01 9.70 -1.10
CA ALA A 85 5.11 10.63 -2.22
C ALA A 85 5.49 9.92 -3.53
N MET A 86 6.49 9.04 -3.49
CA MET A 86 6.89 8.23 -4.66
C MET A 86 5.76 7.30 -5.11
N GLY A 87 5.08 6.64 -4.17
CA GLY A 87 3.96 5.75 -4.46
C GLY A 87 2.79 6.51 -5.08
N TYR A 88 2.43 7.67 -4.52
CA TYR A 88 1.32 8.48 -5.01
C TYR A 88 1.62 9.08 -6.38
N SER A 89 2.77 9.73 -6.59
CA SER A 89 3.10 10.32 -7.90
C SER A 89 3.05 9.28 -9.03
N SER A 90 3.63 8.10 -8.79
CA SER A 90 3.59 6.97 -9.72
C SER A 90 2.16 6.46 -9.96
N CYS A 91 1.36 6.30 -8.89
CA CYS A 91 -0.02 5.86 -8.98
C CYS A 91 -0.91 6.84 -9.77
N PHE A 92 -0.72 8.14 -9.55
CA PHE A 92 -1.47 9.18 -10.25
C PHE A 92 -1.07 9.26 -11.73
N LEU A 93 0.22 9.18 -12.05
CA LEU A 93 0.70 9.14 -13.44
C LEU A 93 0.13 7.93 -14.19
N GLY A 94 0.10 6.75 -13.55
CA GLY A 94 -0.54 5.56 -14.11
C GLY A 94 -2.03 5.75 -14.37
N ALA A 95 -2.76 6.39 -13.46
CA ALA A 95 -4.18 6.71 -13.66
C ALA A 95 -4.39 7.71 -14.80
N LEU A 96 -3.52 8.70 -14.94
CA LEU A 96 -3.54 9.69 -16.02
C LEU A 96 -3.37 9.02 -17.38
N HIS A 97 -2.34 8.17 -17.55
CA HIS A 97 -2.16 7.41 -18.79
C HIS A 97 -3.33 6.47 -19.09
N MET A 98 -3.88 5.80 -18.07
CA MET A 98 -5.04 4.94 -18.24
C MET A 98 -6.25 5.73 -18.76
N MET A 99 -6.53 6.90 -18.18
CA MET A 99 -7.66 7.73 -18.60
C MET A 99 -7.43 8.34 -19.97
N ALA A 100 -6.21 8.80 -20.27
CA ALA A 100 -5.85 9.32 -21.59
C ALA A 100 -6.15 8.27 -22.68
N LYS A 101 -5.72 7.02 -22.45
CA LYS A 101 -6.01 5.89 -23.34
C LYS A 101 -7.51 5.61 -23.49
N LYS A 102 -8.27 5.63 -22.38
CA LYS A 102 -9.73 5.42 -22.44
C LYS A 102 -10.45 6.50 -23.24
N THR A 103 -9.91 7.71 -23.28
CA THR A 103 -10.50 8.86 -23.98
C THR A 103 -9.89 9.14 -25.36
N GLY A 104 -8.93 8.33 -25.83
CA GLY A 104 -8.24 8.57 -27.10
C GLY A 104 -7.36 9.83 -27.10
N LYS A 105 -6.77 10.18 -25.95
CA LYS A 105 -5.96 11.39 -25.70
C LYS A 105 -4.54 11.06 -25.27
N GLU A 106 -4.00 9.91 -25.67
CA GLU A 106 -2.70 9.40 -25.23
C GLU A 106 -1.56 10.41 -25.44
N ASP A 107 -1.59 11.14 -26.55
CA ASP A 107 -0.58 12.15 -26.88
C ASP A 107 -0.50 13.28 -25.86
N LEU A 108 -1.62 13.63 -25.20
CA LEU A 108 -1.66 14.68 -24.18
C LEU A 108 -0.93 14.27 -22.90
N ALA A 109 -0.86 12.97 -22.58
CA ALA A 109 -0.22 12.47 -21.37
C ALA A 109 1.22 12.01 -21.60
N LYS A 110 1.73 12.03 -22.84
CA LYS A 110 2.98 11.37 -23.23
C LYS A 110 4.21 11.85 -22.42
N ASN A 111 4.26 13.14 -22.12
CA ASN A 111 5.36 13.77 -21.39
C ASN A 111 4.94 14.22 -19.98
N ALA A 112 3.85 13.66 -19.45
CA ALA A 112 3.31 14.06 -18.16
C ALA A 112 4.30 13.73 -17.03
N VAL A 113 4.50 14.67 -16.11
CA VAL A 113 5.27 14.47 -14.89
C VAL A 113 4.38 14.82 -13.69
N ILE A 114 4.36 13.93 -12.69
CA ILE A 114 3.58 14.14 -11.47
C ILE A 114 4.51 14.43 -10.31
N HIS A 115 4.30 15.57 -9.68
CA HIS A 115 4.97 15.96 -8.46
C HIS A 115 4.01 15.76 -7.29
N ALA A 116 4.40 14.94 -6.32
CA ALA A 116 3.64 14.73 -5.08
C ALA A 116 4.42 15.31 -3.90
N ARG A 117 3.79 16.23 -3.17
CA ARG A 117 4.31 16.74 -1.90
C ARG A 117 3.45 16.18 -0.78
N VAL A 118 4.07 15.49 0.16
CA VAL A 118 3.39 14.89 1.31
C VAL A 118 3.78 15.65 2.55
N HIS A 119 2.78 16.10 3.29
CA HIS A 119 2.92 16.84 4.52
C HIS A 119 2.50 15.96 5.68
N LEU A 120 3.31 15.93 6.74
CA LEU A 120 2.96 15.33 8.02
C LEU A 120 2.88 16.46 9.05
N GLY A 121 1.78 16.53 9.79
CA GLY A 121 1.55 17.56 10.80
C GLY A 121 0.48 17.17 11.79
N GLU A 122 0.20 18.02 12.76
CA GLU A 122 -0.89 17.81 13.72
C GLU A 122 -2.25 17.90 13.03
N ALA A 123 -3.15 16.95 13.33
CA ALA A 123 -4.49 16.97 12.79
C ALA A 123 -5.37 17.98 13.55
N GLU A 124 -6.14 18.78 12.82
CA GLU A 124 -6.94 19.86 13.41
C GLU A 124 -8.10 19.35 14.29
N LYS A 125 -8.77 18.28 13.85
CA LYS A 125 -10.03 17.82 14.46
C LYS A 125 -9.90 16.56 15.31
N ILE A 126 -8.73 15.93 15.30
CA ILE A 126 -8.43 14.74 16.08
C ILE A 126 -7.03 14.89 16.68
N GLY A 127 -6.80 14.35 17.87
CA GLY A 127 -5.45 14.35 18.45
C GLY A 127 -4.47 13.53 17.61
N GLY A 128 -3.20 13.96 17.58
CA GLY A 128 -2.11 13.26 16.91
C GLY A 128 -1.82 13.77 15.50
N PHE A 129 -1.07 12.97 14.73
CA PHE A 129 -0.62 13.35 13.39
C PHE A 129 -1.67 13.02 12.31
N GLY A 130 -1.76 13.89 11.31
CA GLY A 130 -2.43 13.67 10.04
C GLY A 130 -1.46 13.84 8.87
N ILE A 131 -1.94 13.49 7.67
CA ILE A 131 -1.23 13.72 6.42
C ILE A 131 -2.06 14.59 5.47
N ALA A 132 -1.38 15.41 4.69
CA ALA A 132 -1.96 16.12 3.54
C ALA A 132 -1.07 15.88 2.31
N VAL A 133 -1.66 15.95 1.12
CA VAL A 133 -0.93 15.75 -0.13
C VAL A 133 -1.31 16.82 -1.13
N ASP A 134 -0.29 17.44 -1.74
CA ASP A 134 -0.46 18.26 -2.93
C ASP A 134 0.06 17.50 -4.14
N ILE A 135 -0.76 17.41 -5.18
CA ILE A 135 -0.38 16.88 -6.49
C ILE A 135 -0.29 18.03 -7.48
N SER A 136 0.84 18.13 -8.18
CA SER A 136 1.01 19.02 -9.32
C SER A 136 1.27 18.18 -10.57
N VAL A 137 0.60 18.53 -11.67
CA VAL A 137 0.73 17.88 -12.97
C VAL A 137 1.48 18.82 -13.89
N GLU A 138 2.58 18.34 -14.47
CA GLU A 138 3.37 19.06 -15.45
C GLU A 138 3.20 18.42 -16.83
N GLY A 139 3.07 19.24 -17.88
CA GLY A 139 2.99 18.79 -19.27
C GLY A 139 1.61 18.35 -19.74
N VAL A 140 0.56 18.56 -18.94
CA VAL A 140 -0.84 18.27 -19.30
C VAL A 140 -1.73 19.45 -18.91
N GLU A 141 -2.38 20.05 -19.89
CA GLU A 141 -3.28 21.22 -19.71
C GLU A 141 -4.77 20.82 -19.67
N ASP A 142 -5.09 19.55 -19.94
CA ASP A 142 -6.47 19.07 -19.99
C ASP A 142 -6.98 18.76 -18.57
N ASP A 143 -7.67 19.73 -17.98
CA ASP A 143 -8.25 19.62 -16.63
C ASP A 143 -9.22 18.42 -16.48
N ALA A 144 -10.00 18.11 -17.52
CA ALA A 144 -10.95 17.00 -17.47
C ALA A 144 -10.21 15.65 -17.39
N LEU A 145 -9.07 15.54 -18.07
CA LEU A 145 -8.21 14.37 -18.00
C LEU A 145 -7.52 14.26 -16.63
N ILE A 146 -7.03 15.37 -16.07
CA ILE A 146 -6.43 15.40 -14.72
C ILE A 146 -7.46 15.02 -13.66
N GLN A 147 -8.67 15.58 -13.74
CA GLN A 147 -9.78 15.26 -12.84
C GLN A 147 -10.15 13.78 -12.92
N ALA A 148 -10.27 13.24 -14.14
CA ALA A 148 -10.54 11.82 -14.34
C ALA A 148 -9.44 10.94 -13.75
N ALA A 149 -8.17 11.35 -13.84
CA ALA A 149 -7.06 10.65 -13.20
C ALA A 149 -7.18 10.67 -11.67
N HIS A 150 -7.52 11.82 -11.08
CA HIS A 150 -7.72 11.95 -9.64
C HIS A 150 -8.85 11.02 -9.13
N GLU A 151 -9.97 10.94 -9.84
CA GLU A 151 -11.11 10.07 -9.50
C GLU A 151 -10.80 8.58 -9.62
N ASN A 152 -9.84 8.22 -10.47
CA ASN A 152 -9.51 6.82 -10.77
C ASN A 152 -8.23 6.33 -10.11
N CYS A 153 -7.38 7.22 -9.61
CA CYS A 153 -6.15 6.88 -8.88
C CYS A 153 -6.49 6.19 -7.54
N PRO A 154 -6.03 4.93 -7.31
CA PRO A 154 -6.27 4.23 -6.05
C PRO A 154 -5.87 5.01 -4.78
N TYR A 155 -4.77 5.77 -4.81
CA TYR A 155 -4.30 6.54 -3.64
C TYR A 155 -5.25 7.72 -3.35
N SER A 156 -5.67 8.48 -4.37
CA SER A 156 -6.67 9.54 -4.24
C SER A 156 -7.99 9.01 -3.68
N ARG A 157 -8.44 7.86 -4.17
CA ARG A 157 -9.67 7.21 -3.69
C ARG A 157 -9.52 6.77 -2.23
N ALA A 158 -8.38 6.20 -1.85
CA ALA A 158 -8.12 5.78 -0.48
C ALA A 158 -8.16 6.95 0.52
N LEU A 159 -7.62 8.13 0.15
CA LEU A 159 -7.65 9.32 1.01
C LEU A 159 -9.02 10.00 1.08
N SER A 160 -9.85 9.89 0.05
CA SER A 160 -11.19 10.50 0.02
C SER A 160 -12.30 9.62 0.62
N GLN A 161 -12.21 8.30 0.43
CA GLN A 161 -13.27 7.34 0.81
C GLN A 161 -12.84 6.37 1.90
N GLY A 162 -11.55 6.33 2.24
CA GLY A 162 -10.95 5.35 3.15
C GLY A 162 -10.73 3.99 2.49
N ALA A 163 -9.77 3.25 3.03
CA ALA A 163 -9.48 1.86 2.68
C ALA A 163 -9.67 0.94 3.89
N VAL A 164 -9.91 -0.34 3.63
CA VAL A 164 -9.94 -1.36 4.70
C VAL A 164 -8.51 -1.64 5.14
N VAL A 165 -8.24 -1.41 6.43
CA VAL A 165 -6.95 -1.75 7.06
C VAL A 165 -7.22 -2.79 8.14
N ASN A 166 -6.74 -4.01 7.92
CA ASN A 166 -6.84 -5.10 8.89
C ASN A 166 -5.51 -5.22 9.64
N VAL A 167 -5.58 -5.32 10.98
CA VAL A 167 -4.41 -5.48 11.85
C VAL A 167 -4.54 -6.81 12.58
N SER A 168 -3.54 -7.69 12.44
CA SER A 168 -3.48 -8.99 13.09
C SER A 168 -2.07 -9.31 13.58
N LYS A 169 -1.94 -10.24 14.53
CA LYS A 169 -0.64 -10.80 14.92
C LYS A 169 -0.17 -11.79 13.85
N ALA A 170 1.14 -11.83 13.60
CA ALA A 170 1.79 -12.82 12.74
C ALA A 170 1.87 -14.18 13.44
#